data_AF-A0A6D0F3H7-F1
#
_entry.id   AF-A0A6D0F3H7-F1
#
_cell.length_a   1.000
_cell.length_b   1.000
_cell.length_c   1.000
_cell.angle_alpha   90.00
_cell.angle_beta   90.00
_cell.angle_gamma   90.00
#
_symmetry.space_group_name_H-M   'P 1'
#
loop_
_entity.id
_entity.type
_entity.pdbx_description
1 polymer ?
#
loop_
_entity_poly.entity_id
_entity_poly.type
_entity_poly.pdbx_seq_one_letter_code
_entity_poly.pdbx_strand_id
1 'polypeptide(L)'
;VDYGEWKTGIRAEGSVYTGYTFFRKISAALAGFLPGIMLTQIGYVPNIAQSDATLQGLRQLIFIWPCALAIIAALTMGFFYTLNEKRFALIIEEINQRKNKEIETEEKTASVTL
;
A
#
# COMPACT_ATOMS: atom_id res chain seq x y z
N VAL A 1 4.08 9.24 -5.44
CA VAL A 1 3.42 10.52 -5.79
C VAL A 1 4.44 11.40 -6.51
N ASP A 2 5.58 11.65 -5.88
CA ASP A 2 6.69 12.44 -6.44
C ASP A 2 7.24 11.91 -7.78
N TYR A 3 7.36 10.59 -7.97
CA TYR A 3 7.78 9.98 -9.24
C TYR A 3 6.77 10.21 -10.40
N GLY A 4 5.47 10.30 -10.07
CA GLY A 4 4.41 10.54 -11.06
C GLY A 4 4.39 12.02 -11.47
N GLU A 5 4.53 12.93 -10.52
CA GLU A 5 4.68 14.36 -10.77
C GLU A 5 5.92 14.66 -11.63
N TRP A 6 7.04 13.98 -11.35
CA TRP A 6 8.27 14.08 -12.14
C TRP A 6 8.14 13.65 -13.61
N LYS A 7 7.30 12.65 -13.90
CA LYS A 7 7.19 12.08 -15.25
C LYS A 7 6.06 12.67 -16.09
N THR A 8 4.97 13.14 -15.47
CA THR A 8 3.78 13.62 -16.19
C THR A 8 3.37 15.06 -15.88
N GLY A 9 3.98 15.74 -14.90
CA GLY A 9 3.68 17.15 -14.58
C GLY A 9 2.27 17.40 -14.02
N ILE A 10 1.50 16.34 -13.74
CA ILE A 10 0.14 16.41 -13.21
C ILE A 10 0.13 15.80 -11.79
N ARG A 11 -0.32 16.58 -10.81
CA ARG A 11 -0.58 16.11 -9.44
C ARG A 11 -1.81 15.22 -9.41
N ALA A 12 -1.62 13.93 -9.67
CA ALA A 12 -2.67 12.90 -9.58
C ALA A 12 -2.84 12.35 -8.14
N GLU A 13 -2.54 13.14 -7.11
CA GLU A 13 -2.63 12.75 -5.69
C GLU A 13 -4.03 12.23 -5.32
N GLY A 14 -5.07 12.91 -5.81
CA GLY A 14 -6.46 12.54 -5.56
C GLY A 14 -6.84 11.16 -6.12
N SER A 15 -6.43 10.83 -7.34
CA SER A 15 -6.77 9.54 -7.98
C SER A 15 -6.04 8.36 -7.33
N VAL A 16 -4.79 8.55 -6.90
CA VAL A 16 -4.02 7.50 -6.20
C VAL A 16 -4.59 7.25 -4.81
N TYR A 17 -4.90 8.32 -4.06
CA TYR A 17 -5.43 8.22 -2.70
C TYR A 17 -6.85 7.64 -2.65
N THR A 18 -7.71 8.02 -3.61
CA THR A 18 -9.06 7.47 -3.74
C THR A 18 -9.03 5.99 -4.13
N GLY A 19 -8.16 5.59 -5.07
CA GLY A 19 -7.92 4.20 -5.42
C GLY A 19 -7.49 3.37 -4.20
N TYR A 20 -6.47 3.83 -3.46
CA TYR A 20 -6.02 3.17 -2.24
C TYR A 20 -7.14 3.00 -1.21
N THR A 21 -7.92 4.06 -0.97
CA THR A 21 -9.01 4.02 0.00
C THR A 21 -10.15 3.11 -0.44
N PHE A 22 -10.44 3.04 -1.75
CA PHE A 22 -11.43 2.13 -2.33
C PHE A 22 -11.00 0.66 -2.15
N PHE A 23 -9.76 0.32 -2.51
CA PHE A 23 -9.24 -1.04 -2.30
C PHE A 23 -9.24 -1.42 -0.83
N ARG A 24 -8.88 -0.49 0.08
CA ARG A 24 -8.95 -0.72 1.52
C ARG A 24 -10.36 -1.09 1.98
N LYS A 25 -11.40 -0.43 1.45
CA LYS A 25 -12.79 -0.77 1.77
C LYS A 25 -13.17 -2.17 1.28
N ILE A 26 -12.74 -2.54 0.07
CA ILE A 26 -12.97 -3.89 -0.47
C ILE A 26 -12.26 -4.94 0.37
N SER A 27 -10.98 -4.71 0.72
CA SER A 27 -10.23 -5.62 1.59
C SER A 27 -10.90 -5.80 2.96
N ALA A 28 -11.42 -4.73 3.54
CA ALA A 28 -12.15 -4.80 4.81
C ALA A 28 -13.45 -5.62 4.69
N ALA A 29 -14.20 -5.46 3.59
CA ALA A 29 -15.40 -6.25 3.34
C ALA A 29 -15.08 -7.75 3.18
N LEU A 30 -14.04 -8.07 2.41
CA LEU A 30 -13.55 -9.44 2.24
C LEU A 30 -13.05 -10.04 3.56
N ALA A 31 -12.35 -9.25 4.37
CA ALA A 31 -11.81 -9.69 5.66
C ALA A 31 -12.91 -10.11 6.65
N GLY A 32 -14.11 -9.54 6.57
CA GLY A 32 -15.26 -10.01 7.37
C GLY A 32 -15.96 -11.23 6.76
N PHE A 33 -16.06 -11.26 5.42
CA PHE A 33 -16.77 -12.31 4.69
C PHE A 33 -16.08 -13.68 4.74
N LEU A 34 -14.76 -13.71 4.52
CA LEU A 34 -13.96 -14.93 4.46
C LEU A 34 -14.00 -15.76 5.76
N PRO A 35 -13.73 -15.18 6.95
CA PRO A 35 -13.88 -15.89 8.22
C PRO A 35 -15.31 -16.35 8.48
N GLY A 36 -16.31 -15.57 8.06
CA GLY A 36 -17.73 -15.94 8.18
C GLY A 36 -18.06 -17.26 7.47
N ILE A 37 -17.57 -17.44 6.25
CA ILE A 37 -17.72 -18.72 5.53
C ILE A 37 -16.94 -19.84 6.20
N MET A 38 -15.71 -19.57 6.64
CA MET A 38 -14.85 -20.57 7.27
C MET A 38 -15.45 -21.09 8.59
N LEU A 39 -16.09 -20.22 9.38
CA LEU A 39 -16.80 -20.61 10.62
C LEU A 39 -17.92 -21.61 10.34
N THR A 40 -18.69 -21.41 9.26
CA THR A 40 -19.73 -22.35 8.84
C THR A 40 -19.13 -23.69 8.41
N GLN A 41 -17.98 -23.70 7.74
CA GLN A 41 -17.32 -24.94 7.31
C GLN A 41 -16.78 -25.77 8.47
N ILE A 42 -16.26 -25.15 9.53
CA ILE A 42 -15.78 -25.85 10.74
C ILE A 42 -16.90 -26.26 11.70
N GLY A 43 -18.17 -26.00 11.33
CA GLY A 43 -19.34 -26.35 12.14
C GLY A 43 -19.49 -25.53 13.41
N TYR A 44 -19.05 -24.27 13.39
CA TYR A 44 -19.20 -23.37 14.54
C TYR A 44 -20.68 -23.07 14.81
N VAL A 45 -21.13 -23.32 16.05
CA VAL A 45 -22.49 -23.01 16.50
C VAL A 45 -22.44 -22.01 17.65
N PRO A 46 -22.97 -20.80 17.52
CA PRO A 46 -22.86 -19.81 18.58
C PRO A 46 -23.61 -20.24 19.86
N ASN A 47 -23.13 -19.77 21.01
CA ASN A 47 -23.78 -19.91 22.32
C ASN A 47 -23.94 -21.36 22.84
N ILE A 48 -23.18 -22.33 22.31
CA ILE A 48 -23.11 -23.69 22.85
C ILE A 48 -21.66 -24.12 23.09
N ALA A 49 -21.48 -25.19 23.87
CA ALA A 49 -20.18 -25.84 24.00
C ALA A 49 -19.76 -26.42 22.64
N GLN A 50 -18.60 -25.98 22.13
CA GLN A 50 -18.07 -26.46 20.86
C GLN A 50 -17.43 -27.82 21.01
N SER A 51 -17.45 -28.61 19.93
CA SER A 51 -16.65 -29.83 19.86
C SER A 51 -15.15 -29.51 19.88
N ASP A 52 -14.33 -30.44 20.36
CA ASP A 52 -12.87 -30.29 20.34
C ASP A 52 -12.33 -30.05 18.92
N ALA A 53 -12.96 -30.67 17.91
CA ALA A 53 -12.61 -30.48 16.50
C ALA A 53 -12.87 -29.05 16.03
N THR A 54 -14.01 -28.45 16.38
CA THR A 54 -14.35 -27.06 16.05
C THR A 54 -13.41 -26.09 16.75
N LEU A 55 -13.03 -26.38 18.00
CA LEU A 55 -12.12 -25.54 18.80
C LEU A 55 -10.69 -25.56 18.22
N GLN A 56 -10.23 -26.72 17.76
CA GLN A 56 -8.95 -26.87 17.06
C GLN A 56 -8.97 -26.16 15.70
N GLY A 57 -10.07 -26.28 14.94
CA GLY A 57 -10.28 -25.56 13.68
C GLY A 57 -10.25 -24.04 13.87
N LEU A 58 -10.85 -23.51 14.94
CA LEU A 58 -10.80 -22.08 15.25
C LEU A 58 -9.37 -21.60 15.56
N ARG A 59 -8.61 -22.36 16.34
CA ARG A 59 -7.20 -22.04 16.63
C ARG A 59 -6.36 -22.01 15.36
N GLN A 60 -6.54 -22.98 14.49
CA GLN A 60 -5.86 -23.03 13.20
C GLN A 60 -6.27 -21.85 12.31
N LEU A 61 -7.55 -21.49 12.28
CA LEU A 61 -8.05 -20.34 11.51
C LEU A 61 -7.38 -19.03 11.95
N ILE A 62 -7.27 -18.80 13.26
CA ILE A 62 -6.68 -17.58 13.82
C ILE A 62 -5.15 -17.54 13.68
N PHE A 63 -4.46 -18.67 13.61
CA PHE A 63 -3.01 -18.71 13.47
C PHE A 63 -2.53 -18.82 12.02
N ILE A 64 -3.07 -19.79 11.26
CA ILE A 64 -2.58 -20.12 9.92
C ILE A 64 -2.85 -18.98 8.94
N TRP A 65 -4.03 -18.38 8.97
CA TRP A 65 -4.38 -17.32 8.02
C TRP A 65 -3.56 -16.05 8.20
N PRO A 66 -3.44 -15.46 9.41
CA PRO A 66 -2.57 -14.30 9.61
C PRO A 66 -1.11 -14.62 9.34
N CYS A 67 -0.63 -15.82 9.69
CA CYS A 67 0.74 -16.22 9.42
C CYS A 67 1.01 -16.36 7.92
N ALA A 68 0.11 -17.00 7.16
CA ALA A 68 0.22 -17.11 5.72
C ALA A 68 0.19 -15.74 5.03
N LEU A 69 -0.72 -14.85 5.43
CA LEU A 69 -0.79 -13.48 4.90
C LEU A 69 0.48 -12.68 5.24
N ALA A 70 1.02 -12.83 6.45
CA ALA A 70 2.26 -12.19 6.86
C ALA A 70 3.47 -12.70 6.05
N ILE A 71 3.55 -14.00 5.78
CA ILE A 71 4.59 -14.58 4.93
C ILE A 71 4.46 -14.06 3.50
N ILE A 72 3.25 -14.04 2.92
CA ILE A 72 3.03 -13.47 1.58
C ILE A 72 3.43 -11.99 1.55
N ALA A 73 3.08 -11.22 2.57
CA ALA A 73 3.48 -9.82 2.69
C ALA A 73 5.01 -9.67 2.81
N ALA A 74 5.66 -10.53 3.60
CA ALA A 74 7.11 -10.54 3.75
C ALA A 74 7.83 -10.96 2.48
N LEU A 75 7.29 -11.91 1.70
CA LEU A 75 7.84 -12.33 0.42
C LEU A 75 7.62 -11.27 -0.65
N THR A 76 6.44 -10.68 -0.73
CA THR A 76 6.18 -9.57 -1.65
C THR A 76 7.05 -8.37 -1.30
N MET A 77 7.25 -8.04 -0.03
CA MET A 77 8.27 -7.06 0.37
C MET A 77 9.68 -7.54 -0.01
N GLY A 78 10.10 -8.75 0.35
CA GLY A 78 11.46 -9.24 0.07
C GLY A 78 11.82 -9.29 -1.42
N PHE A 79 10.87 -9.68 -2.28
CA PHE A 79 11.10 -9.85 -3.73
C PHE A 79 10.74 -8.62 -4.57
N PHE A 80 9.70 -7.86 -4.20
CA PHE A 80 9.27 -6.66 -4.95
C PHE A 80 9.80 -5.36 -4.35
N TYR A 81 10.24 -5.35 -3.08
CA TYR A 81 10.81 -4.20 -2.38
C TYR A 81 12.35 -4.17 -2.47
N THR A 82 12.91 -4.59 -3.60
CA THR A 82 14.16 -4.00 -4.07
C THR A 82 13.87 -2.59 -4.56
N LEU A 83 13.50 -1.68 -3.64
CA LEU A 83 13.58 -0.24 -3.90
C LEU A 83 15.07 0.04 -4.07
N ASN A 84 15.58 0.27 -5.27
CA ASN A 84 15.31 1.46 -6.06
C ASN A 84 15.58 2.79 -5.31
N GLU A 85 16.24 2.71 -4.15
CA GLU A 85 16.76 3.86 -3.40
C GLU A 85 17.67 4.72 -4.29
N LYS A 86 18.44 4.06 -5.17
CA LYS A 86 19.27 4.72 -6.18
C LYS A 86 18.48 5.53 -7.22
N ARG A 87 17.34 5.04 -7.75
CA ARG A 87 16.54 5.87 -8.68
C ARG A 87 15.69 6.90 -7.95
N PHE A 88 15.22 6.60 -6.74
CA PHE A 88 14.49 7.59 -5.96
C PHE A 88 15.38 8.79 -5.61
N ALA A 89 16.63 8.55 -5.22
CA ALA A 89 17.62 9.60 -5.00
C ALA A 89 17.92 10.41 -6.27
N LEU A 90 18.16 9.74 -7.41
CA LEU A 90 18.38 10.42 -8.70
C LEU A 90 17.20 11.32 -9.11
N ILE A 91 15.98 10.89 -8.85
CA ILE A 91 14.77 11.63 -9.25
C ILE A 91 14.57 12.87 -8.38
N ILE A 92 14.83 12.78 -7.07
CA ILE A 92 14.78 13.95 -6.19
C ILE A 92 15.88 14.96 -6.55
N GLU A 93 17.08 14.48 -6.87
CA GLU A 93 18.19 15.33 -7.29
C GLU A 93 17.85 16.07 -8.60
N GLU A 94 17.24 15.38 -9.57
CA GLU A 94 16.86 15.98 -10.85
C GLU A 94 15.68 16.97 -10.72
N ILE A 95 14.73 16.73 -9.83
CA ILE A 95 13.65 17.71 -9.51
C ILE A 95 14.24 18.98 -8.90
N ASN A 96 15.16 18.85 -7.94
CA ASN A 96 15.78 20.00 -7.28
C ASN A 96 16.64 20.84 -8.24
N GLN A 97 17.36 20.19 -9.16
CA GLN A 97 18.16 20.91 -10.17
C GLN A 97 17.28 21.72 -11.14
N ARG A 98 16.14 21.18 -11.58
CA ARG A 98 15.21 21.92 -12.47
C ARG A 98 14.63 23.14 -11.77
N LYS A 99 14.24 23.00 -10.50
CA LYS A 99 13.66 24.08 -9.70
C LYS A 99 14.65 25.22 -9.45
N ASN A 100 15.92 24.92 -9.17
CA ASN A 100 16.96 25.96 -9.03
C ASN A 100 17.24 26.67 -10.36
N LYS A 101 17.17 25.95 -11.49
CA LYS A 101 17.43 26.54 -12.81
C LYS A 101 16.33 27.50 -13.27
N GLU A 102 15.08 27.22 -12.93
CA GLU A 102 13.96 28.14 -13.16
C GLU A 102 14.11 29.43 -12.33
N ILE A 103 14.49 29.31 -11.05
CA ILE A 103 14.73 30.45 -10.15
C ILE A 103 15.89 31.33 -10.66
N GLU A 104 17.00 30.73 -11.09
CA GLU A 104 18.14 31.46 -11.68
C GLU A 104 17.78 32.16 -13.01
N THR A 105 16.82 31.60 -13.76
CA THR A 105 16.36 32.19 -15.03
C THR A 105 15.43 33.37 -14.77
N GLU A 106 14.57 33.31 -13.76
CA GLU A 106 13.74 34.45 -13.33
C GLU A 106 14.58 35.60 -12.76
N GLU A 107 15.59 35.33 -11.91
CA GLU A 107 16.48 36.38 -11.38
C GLU A 107 17.29 37.06 -12.49
N LYS A 108 17.84 36.29 -13.45
CA LYS A 108 18.56 36.87 -14.59
C LYS A 108 17.65 37.74 -15.46
N THR A 109 16.43 37.30 -15.72
CA THR A 109 15.48 38.05 -16.55
C THR A 109 15.04 39.34 -15.86
N ALA A 110 14.87 39.32 -14.53
CA ALA A 110 14.55 40.52 -13.73
C ALA A 110 15.71 41.52 -13.62
N SER A 111 16.96 41.06 -13.69
CA SER A 111 18.16 41.92 -13.64
C SER A 111 18.50 42.63 -14.96
N VAL A 112 17.98 42.16 -16.10
CA VAL A 112 18.25 42.71 -17.44
C VAL A 112 17.22 43.77 -17.85
N THR A 113 16.10 43.85 -17.15
CA THR A 113 15.00 44.81 -17.39
C THR A 113 15.04 46.06 -16.50
N LEU A 114 16.00 46.16 -15.57
CA LEU A 114 16.32 47.36 -14.77
C LEU A 114 17.58 48.03 -15.32
#